data_AF-X1PYG4-F1
#
_entry.id   AF-X1PYG4-F1
#
_cell.length_a   1.000
_cell.length_b   1.000
_cell.length_c   1.000
_cell.angle_alpha   90.00
_cell.angle_beta   90.00
_cell.angle_gamma   90.00
#
_symmetry.space_group_name_H-M   'P 1'
#
loop_
_entity.id
_entity.type
_entity.pdbx_description
1 polymer ?
#
loop_
_entity_poly.entity_id
_entity_poly.type
_entity_poly.pdbx_seq_one_letter_code
_entity_poly.pdbx_strand_id
1 'polypeptide(L)'
;MATYVMLTTLTEEGRKAIKQNPQRIREVNKEVEAMGVKILAQYSLLGPYDFVNILEAPDNAAITKVAMELGSRGTLQTMTMAAMTLDEFIGNL
;
A
#
# COMPACT_ATOMS: atom_id res chain seq x y z
N MET A 1 8.45 12.59 8.25
CA MET A 1 7.76 11.32 7.98
C MET A 1 8.36 10.74 6.71
N ALA A 2 8.38 9.42 6.57
CA ALA A 2 8.96 8.75 5.41
C ALA A 2 7.87 8.39 4.40
N THR A 3 8.19 8.54 3.12
CA THR A 3 7.28 8.18 2.02
C THR A 3 7.56 6.75 1.57
N TYR A 4 6.50 6.01 1.29
CA TYR A 4 6.57 4.64 0.81
C TYR A 4 5.68 4.47 -0.40
N VAL A 5 6.14 3.63 -1.33
CA VAL A 5 5.34 3.16 -2.46
C VAL A 5 5.03 1.69 -2.23
N MET A 6 3.74 1.36 -2.17
CA MET A 6 3.26 -0.01 -2.00
C MET A 6 2.48 -0.44 -3.22
N LEU A 7 3.07 -1.36 -3.97
CA LEU A 7 2.45 -2.03 -5.09
C LEU A 7 1.72 -3.27 -4.59
N THR A 8 0.51 -3.49 -5.06
CA THR A 8 -0.32 -4.63 -4.63
C THR A 8 -0.78 -5.43 -5.83
N THR A 9 -0.66 -6.75 -5.72
CA THR A 9 -1.22 -7.72 -6.67
C THR A 9 -2.22 -8.58 -5.92
N LEU A 10 -3.43 -8.68 -6.46
CA LEU A 10 -4.49 -9.49 -5.89
C LEU A 10 -4.27 -10.96 -6.23
N THR A 11 -4.56 -11.82 -5.25
CA THR A 11 -4.69 -13.25 -5.50
C THR A 11 -6.02 -13.54 -6.18
N GLU A 12 -6.24 -14.79 -6.62
CA GLU A 12 -7.53 -15.19 -7.20
C GLU A 12 -8.70 -14.92 -6.24
N GLU A 13 -8.51 -15.21 -4.95
CA GLU A 13 -9.48 -14.93 -3.90
C GLU A 13 -9.72 -13.43 -3.72
N GLY A 14 -8.65 -12.63 -3.71
CA GLY A 14 -8.74 -11.17 -3.63
C GLY A 14 -9.55 -10.56 -4.77
N ARG A 15 -9.35 -11.04 -6.00
CA ARG A 15 -10.11 -10.56 -7.18
C ARG A 15 -11.59 -10.92 -7.06
N LYS A 16 -11.92 -12.14 -6.62
CA LYS A 16 -13.32 -12.56 -6.39
C LYS A 16 -13.96 -11.71 -5.29
N ALA A 17 -13.26 -11.49 -4.18
CA ALA A 17 -13.74 -10.70 -3.05
C ALA A 17 -14.01 -9.24 -3.45
N ILE A 18 -13.10 -8.60 -4.18
CA ILE A 18 -13.30 -7.21 -4.64
C ILE A 18 -14.44 -7.12 -5.67
N LYS A 19 -14.59 -8.11 -6.56
CA LYS A 19 -15.69 -8.13 -7.51
C LYS A 19 -17.06 -8.26 -6.81
N GLN A 20 -17.13 -9.02 -5.72
CA GLN A 20 -18.36 -9.18 -4.92
C GLN A 20 -18.62 -7.99 -4.00
N ASN A 21 -17.57 -7.42 -3.41
CA ASN A 21 -17.65 -6.28 -2.51
C ASN A 21 -16.52 -5.27 -2.79
N PRO A 22 -16.72 -4.34 -3.75
CA PRO A 22 -15.72 -3.32 -4.07
C PRO A 22 -15.40 -2.38 -2.91
N GLN A 23 -16.37 -2.21 -1.99
CA GLN A 23 -16.23 -1.32 -0.84
C GLN A 23 -15.17 -1.79 0.16
N ARG A 24 -14.79 -3.08 0.10
CA ARG A 24 -13.69 -3.68 0.88
C ARG A 24 -12.38 -2.88 0.76
N ILE A 25 -12.11 -2.29 -0.41
CA ILE A 25 -10.91 -1.47 -0.63
C ILE A 25 -10.87 -0.29 0.36
N ARG A 26 -12.02 0.37 0.58
CA ARG A 26 -12.11 1.49 1.51
C ARG A 26 -12.05 1.06 2.97
N GLU A 27 -12.51 -0.14 3.30
CA GLU A 27 -12.36 -0.71 4.65
C GLU A 27 -10.89 -0.95 4.97
N VAL A 28 -10.16 -1.57 4.04
CA VAL A 28 -8.71 -1.77 4.17
C VAL A 28 -7.99 -0.45 4.36
N ASN A 29 -8.35 0.59 3.61
CA ASN A 29 -7.75 1.93 3.78
C ASN A 29 -7.92 2.46 5.21
N LYS A 30 -9.09 2.29 5.82
CA LYS A 30 -9.32 2.72 7.22
C LYS A 30 -8.48 1.93 8.22
N GLU A 31 -8.29 0.65 7.98
CA GLU A 31 -7.46 -0.20 8.83
C GLU A 31 -5.98 0.22 8.74
N VAL A 32 -5.50 0.55 7.53
CA VAL A 32 -4.15 1.10 7.32
C VAL A 32 -3.97 2.44 8.05
N GLU A 33 -4.95 3.33 7.97
CA GLU A 33 -4.93 4.61 8.69
C GLU A 33 -4.97 4.42 10.21
N ALA A 34 -5.72 3.44 10.72
CA ALA A 34 -5.74 3.09 12.14
C ALA A 34 -4.38 2.56 12.65
N MET A 35 -3.54 2.03 11.77
CA MET A 35 -2.17 1.60 12.09
C MET A 35 -1.15 2.76 12.11
N GLY A 36 -1.60 4.00 11.95
CA GLY A 36 -0.74 5.18 11.98
C GLY A 36 -0.01 5.46 10.67
N VAL A 37 -0.49 4.88 9.56
CA VAL A 37 0.03 5.11 8.20
C VAL A 37 -1.00 5.89 7.41
N LYS A 38 -0.60 7.00 6.80
CA LYS A 38 -1.50 7.84 6.00
C LYS A 38 -1.42 7.45 4.53
N ILE A 39 -2.56 7.35 3.87
CA ILE A 39 -2.61 7.11 2.42
C ILE A 39 -2.63 8.47 1.72
N LEU A 40 -1.53 8.81 1.04
CA LEU A 40 -1.40 10.05 0.28
C LEU A 40 -2.12 9.95 -1.07
N ALA A 41 -2.00 8.80 -1.72
CA ALA A 41 -2.70 8.51 -2.97
C ALA A 41 -2.87 7.00 -3.17
N GLN A 42 -3.93 6.60 -3.85
CA GLN A 42 -4.21 5.21 -4.21
C GLN A 42 -4.80 5.16 -5.62
N TYR A 43 -4.26 4.29 -6.47
CA TYR A 43 -4.73 4.11 -7.84
C TYR A 43 -4.85 2.63 -8.18
N SER A 44 -5.91 2.26 -8.92
CA SER A 44 -5.99 0.99 -9.62
C SER A 44 -5.17 1.05 -10.90
N LEU A 45 -4.40 0.01 -11.19
CA LEU A 45 -3.51 -0.04 -12.32
C LEU A 45 -3.95 -1.12 -13.34
N LEU A 46 -3.61 -0.88 -14.60
CA LEU A 46 -3.79 -1.84 -15.70
C LEU A 46 -2.40 -2.31 -16.13
N GLY A 47 -1.84 -3.26 -15.39
CA GLY A 47 -0.48 -3.72 -15.61
C GLY A 47 -0.11 -4.91 -14.71
N PRO A 48 1.17 -5.12 -14.40
CA PRO A 48 1.63 -6.25 -13.57
C PRO A 48 1.16 -6.17 -12.10
N TYR A 49 0.72 -5.00 -11.66
CA TYR A 49 0.15 -4.75 -10.35
C TYR A 49 -1.29 -4.29 -10.50
N ASP A 50 -2.13 -4.64 -9.53
CA ASP A 50 -3.54 -4.26 -9.49
C ASP A 50 -3.71 -2.86 -8.84
N PHE A 51 -2.85 -2.51 -7.89
CA PHE A 51 -2.88 -1.19 -7.23
C PHE A 51 -1.48 -0.61 -6.95
N VAL A 52 -1.41 0.71 -6.90
CA VAL A 52 -0.31 1.48 -6.30
C VAL A 52 -0.84 2.38 -5.21
N ASN A 53 -0.14 2.38 -4.07
CA ASN A 53 -0.44 3.24 -2.93
C ASN A 53 0.81 4.05 -2.59
N ILE A 54 0.64 5.36 -2.46
CA ILE A 54 1.64 6.26 -1.91
C ILE A 54 1.25 6.48 -0.45
N LEU A 55 2.15 6.10 0.45
CA LEU A 55 1.89 6.02 1.88
C LEU A 55 2.91 6.88 2.62
N GLU A 56 2.48 7.47 3.72
CA GLU A 56 3.33 8.20 4.65
C GLU A 56 3.28 7.50 6.00
N ALA A 57 4.44 7.10 6.51
CA ALA A 57 4.57 6.40 7.79
C ALA A 57 5.68 7.06 8.64
N PRO A 58 5.63 6.90 9.98
CA PRO A 58 6.69 7.45 10.84
C PRO A 58 8.05 6.80 10.57
N ASP A 59 8.08 5.49 10.32
CA ASP A 59 9.31 4.72 10.10
C ASP A 59 9.06 3.41 9.33
N ASN A 60 10.15 2.69 9.03
CA ASN A 60 10.11 1.40 8.35
C ASN A 60 9.38 0.32 9.15
N ALA A 61 9.41 0.37 10.48
CA ALA A 61 8.75 -0.63 11.31
C ALA A 61 7.22 -0.51 11.23
N ALA A 62 6.70 0.71 11.15
CA ALA A 62 5.27 0.98 10.96
C ALA A 62 4.79 0.44 9.61
N ILE A 63 5.50 0.70 8.51
CA ILE A 63 5.08 0.20 7.19
C ILE A 63 5.23 -1.33 7.08
N THR A 64 6.23 -1.93 7.73
CA THR A 64 6.37 -3.40 7.79
C THR A 64 5.17 -4.06 8.45
N LYS A 65 4.65 -3.48 9.54
CA LYS A 65 3.43 -4.00 10.20
C LYS A 65 2.24 -3.98 9.26
N VAL A 66 2.05 -2.88 8.52
CA VAL A 66 0.99 -2.77 7.51
C VAL A 66 1.15 -3.82 6.42
N ALA A 67 2.35 -3.96 5.85
CA ALA A 67 2.60 -4.94 4.79
C ALA A 67 2.35 -6.39 5.26
N MET A 68 2.76 -6.72 6.49
CA MET A 68 2.51 -8.04 7.09
C MET A 68 1.04 -8.28 7.37
N GLU A 69 0.33 -7.30 7.95
CA GLU A 69 -1.10 -7.40 8.23
C GLU A 69 -1.91 -7.61 6.95
N LEU A 70 -1.63 -6.82 5.91
CA LEU A 70 -2.30 -6.95 4.61
C LEU A 70 -1.97 -8.29 3.92
N GLY A 71 -0.69 -8.69 3.93
CA GLY A 71 -0.23 -9.94 3.32
C GLY A 71 -0.73 -11.21 4.03
N SER A 72 -0.92 -11.15 5.36
CA SER A 72 -1.39 -12.29 6.16
C SER A 72 -2.79 -12.79 5.78
N ARG A 73 -3.59 -11.93 5.14
CA ARG A 73 -4.97 -12.23 4.76
C ARG A 73 -5.08 -13.14 3.55
N GLY A 74 -4.00 -13.38 2.81
CA GLY A 74 -3.97 -14.23 1.62
C GLY A 74 -4.71 -13.65 0.39
N THR A 75 -5.42 -12.53 0.54
CA THR A 75 -6.17 -11.89 -0.55
C THR A 75 -5.29 -11.04 -1.47
N LEU A 76 -4.07 -10.71 -1.04
CA LEU A 76 -3.18 -9.82 -1.78
C LEU A 76 -1.71 -10.11 -1.44
N GLN A 77 -0.83 -9.73 -2.35
CA GLN A 77 0.61 -9.66 -2.17
C GLN A 77 1.07 -8.21 -2.34
N THR A 78 1.98 -7.77 -1.47
CA THR A 78 2.50 -6.40 -1.48
C THR A 78 3.99 -6.36 -1.77
N MET A 79 4.42 -5.41 -2.60
CA MET A 79 5.81 -4.98 -2.72
C MET A 79 5.91 -3.55 -2.20
N THR A 80 6.62 -3.35 -1.08
CA THR A 80 6.75 -2.05 -0.43
C THR A 80 8.17 -1.53 -0.58
N MET A 81 8.31 -0.27 -1.01
CA MET A 81 9.59 0.41 -1.21
C MET A 81 9.60 1.73 -0.45
N ALA A 82 10.71 2.03 0.22
CA ALA A 82 10.96 3.38 0.72
C ALA A 82 11.22 4.32 -0.47
N ALA A 83 10.61 5.49 -0.44
CA ALA A 83 10.74 6.51 -1.47
C ALA A 83 11.24 7.81 -0.84
N MET A 84 12.07 8.52 -1.59
CA MET A 84 12.44 9.90 -1.32
C MET A 84 11.88 10.78 -2.43
N THR A 85 11.63 12.04 -2.11
CA THR A 85 11.23 13.03 -3.12
C THR A 85 12.38 13.31 -4.07
N LEU A 86 12.06 13.84 -5.26
CA LEU A 86 13.08 14.21 -6.23
C LEU A 86 14.00 15.32 -5.69
N ASP A 87 13.44 16.29 -4.95
CA ASP A 87 14.20 17.38 -4.36
C ASP A 87 15.19 16.86 -3.29
N GLU A 88 14.78 15.91 -2.44
CA GLU A 88 15.68 15.24 -1.50
C GLU A 88 16.78 14.45 -2.21
N PHE A 89 16.44 13.75 -3.30
CA PHE A 89 17.43 13.02 -4.10
C PHE A 89 18.47 13.96 -4.70
N ILE A 90 18.04 15.05 -5.35
CA ILE A 90 18.93 16.05 -5.96
C ILE A 90 19.79 16.75 -4.91
N GLY A 91 19.23 17.08 -3.73
CA GLY A 91 19.94 17.78 -2.66
C GLY A 91 21.03 16.95 -1.96
N ASN A 92 21.06 15.62 -2.17
CA ASN A 92 22.04 14.70 -1.58
C ASN A 92 23.12 14.23 -2.58
N LEU A 93 23.10 14.72 -3.82
CA LEU A 93 24.13 14.51 -4.85
C LEU A 93 25.12 15.68 -4.87
#